data_AF-A0A6A8GJH0-F1
#
_entry.id   AF-A0A6A8GJH0-F1
#
_cell.length_a   1.000
_cell.length_b   1.000
_cell.length_c   1.000
_cell.angle_alpha   90.00
_cell.angle_beta   90.00
_cell.angle_gamma   90.00
#
_symmetry.space_group_name_H-M   'P 1'
#
loop_
_entity.id
_entity.type
_entity.pdbx_description
1 polymer ?
#
loop_
_entity_poly.entity_id
_entity_poly.type
_entity_poly.pdbx_seq_one_letter_code
_entity_poly.pdbx_strand_id
1 'polypeptide(L)'
;MTETWDSAGYIASSRYRLTVCEYLSEHGSGLPSRIATETGLAQPHVSRALSELRDEGIVELLVPESQQKGRLYGLTDLGELAYERVALDQRVDLTVVDADGFPAPELVDKLEATYGDSLRAIAWCEPSQAWVHFSSPTLFDEYDEETLKTVVSTLANEEPLEQPIGELPTGGPEYIAVGLEKALVVRVPMNDDVKLLISVQKTFETAIEGLVDTCIQATSPVTTDADD
;
A
#
# COMPACT_ATOMS: atom_id res chain seq x y z
N MET A 1 19.28 -14.23 -14.94
CA MET A 1 19.02 -12.83 -14.54
C MET A 1 17.54 -12.46 -14.65
N THR A 2 16.72 -13.20 -15.42
CA THR A 2 15.24 -13.05 -15.45
C THR A 2 14.56 -13.70 -14.25
N GLU A 3 14.97 -14.92 -13.87
CA GLU A 3 14.32 -15.69 -12.80
C GLU A 3 14.20 -14.95 -11.46
N THR A 4 15.23 -14.22 -11.01
CA THR A 4 15.16 -13.45 -9.75
C THR A 4 14.15 -12.29 -9.84
N TRP A 5 14.04 -11.62 -10.99
CA TRP A 5 13.07 -10.54 -11.18
C TRP A 5 11.65 -11.08 -11.37
N ASP A 6 11.51 -12.23 -12.02
CA ASP A 6 10.23 -12.94 -12.15
C ASP A 6 9.74 -13.39 -10.76
N SER A 7 10.62 -13.96 -9.94
CA SER A 7 10.34 -14.30 -8.53
C SER A 7 10.04 -13.06 -7.69
N ALA A 8 10.75 -11.96 -7.90
CA ALA A 8 10.48 -10.70 -7.20
C ALA A 8 9.09 -10.15 -7.53
N GLY A 9 8.73 -10.09 -8.82
CA GLY A 9 7.37 -9.70 -9.25
C GLY A 9 6.30 -10.68 -8.75
N TYR A 10 6.63 -11.97 -8.66
CA TYR A 10 5.75 -12.96 -8.06
C TYR A 10 5.54 -12.73 -6.55
N ILE A 11 6.59 -12.45 -5.79
CA ILE A 11 6.47 -12.10 -4.36
C ILE A 11 5.67 -10.81 -4.19
N ALA A 12 6.00 -9.76 -4.95
CA ALA A 12 5.39 -8.44 -4.84
C ALA A 12 3.92 -8.38 -5.25
N SER A 13 3.42 -9.33 -6.05
CA SER A 13 2.02 -9.39 -6.49
C SER A 13 1.07 -10.07 -5.49
N SER A 14 1.54 -10.38 -4.28
CA SER A 14 0.67 -10.84 -3.19
C SER A 14 1.22 -10.46 -1.82
N ARG A 15 0.42 -9.68 -1.09
CA ARG A 15 0.61 -9.40 0.33
C ARG A 15 0.96 -10.63 1.17
N TYR A 16 0.26 -11.76 1.01
CA TYR A 16 0.57 -12.95 1.81
C TYR A 16 1.96 -13.51 1.50
N ARG A 17 2.37 -13.51 0.22
CA ARG A 17 3.69 -13.98 -0.18
C ARG A 17 4.78 -13.05 0.33
N LEU A 18 4.57 -11.75 0.18
CA LEU A 18 5.45 -10.71 0.69
C LEU A 18 5.64 -10.81 2.21
N THR A 19 4.55 -10.77 2.99
CA THR A 19 4.59 -10.85 4.46
C THR A 19 5.21 -12.18 4.95
N VAL A 20 4.99 -13.29 4.24
CA VAL A 20 5.65 -14.57 4.57
C VAL A 20 7.15 -14.51 4.29
N CYS A 21 7.58 -13.94 3.15
CA CYS A 21 8.99 -13.80 2.82
C CYS A 21 9.71 -12.85 3.78
N GLU A 22 9.08 -11.73 4.14
CA GLU A 22 9.55 -10.79 5.16
C GLU A 22 9.78 -11.48 6.51
N TYR A 23 8.74 -12.17 7.01
CA TYR A 23 8.87 -12.93 8.26
C TYR A 23 10.04 -13.93 8.22
N LEU A 24 10.15 -14.69 7.13
CA LEU A 24 11.19 -15.70 6.98
C LEU A 24 12.58 -15.09 6.83
N SER A 25 12.72 -13.93 6.19
CA SER A 25 13.98 -13.20 6.10
C SER A 25 14.43 -12.69 7.47
N GLU A 26 13.51 -12.14 8.27
CA GLU A 26 13.82 -11.61 9.60
C GLU A 26 14.11 -12.71 10.64
N HIS A 27 13.37 -13.81 10.60
CA HIS A 27 13.40 -14.87 11.62
C HIS A 27 14.21 -16.10 11.19
N GLY A 28 14.64 -16.15 9.93
CA GLY A 28 15.32 -17.28 9.28
C GLY A 28 14.40 -18.47 8.97
N SER A 29 13.44 -18.79 9.84
CA SER A 29 12.50 -19.89 9.60
C SER A 29 11.19 -19.77 10.39
N GLY A 30 10.13 -20.44 9.91
CA GLY A 30 8.81 -20.32 10.51
C GLY A 30 7.91 -21.55 10.36
N LEU A 31 7.07 -21.77 11.37
CA LEU A 31 5.94 -22.70 11.31
C LEU A 31 4.71 -21.95 10.78
N PRO A 32 3.84 -22.56 9.95
CA PRO A 32 2.65 -21.88 9.43
C PRO A 32 1.78 -21.23 10.52
N SER A 33 1.60 -21.91 11.67
CA SER A 33 0.83 -21.37 12.80
C SER A 33 1.51 -20.21 13.51
N ARG A 34 2.86 -20.23 13.56
CA ARG A 34 3.65 -19.17 14.20
C ARG A 34 3.66 -17.92 13.34
N ILE A 35 3.96 -18.09 12.04
CA ILE A 35 3.89 -17.01 11.04
C ILE A 35 2.50 -16.36 11.10
N ALA A 36 1.42 -17.14 11.07
CA ALA A 36 0.06 -16.63 11.16
C ALA A 36 -0.19 -15.79 12.43
N THR A 37 0.31 -16.25 13.57
CA THR A 37 0.12 -15.57 14.85
C THR A 37 0.91 -14.26 14.91
N GLU A 38 2.18 -14.28 14.50
CA GLU A 38 3.08 -13.13 14.61
C GLU A 38 2.82 -12.07 13.53
N THR A 39 2.31 -12.47 12.35
CA THR A 39 1.95 -11.55 11.26
C THR A 39 0.47 -11.12 11.26
N GLY A 40 -0.34 -11.67 12.16
CA GLY A 40 -1.79 -11.42 12.20
C GLY A 40 -2.60 -12.00 11.02
N LEU A 41 -1.97 -12.79 10.16
CA LEU A 41 -2.63 -13.44 9.02
C LEU A 41 -3.40 -14.70 9.45
N ALA A 42 -4.50 -15.03 8.76
CA ALA A 42 -5.16 -16.31 9.01
C ALA A 42 -4.29 -17.48 8.51
N GLN A 43 -4.15 -18.52 9.33
CA GLN A 43 -3.31 -19.68 9.01
C GLN A 43 -3.57 -20.35 7.63
N PRO A 44 -4.82 -20.41 7.11
CA PRO A 44 -5.06 -20.91 5.75
C PRO A 44 -4.39 -20.07 4.66
N HIS A 45 -4.35 -18.74 4.78
CA HIS A 45 -3.67 -17.86 3.83
C HIS A 45 -2.16 -18.06 3.86
N VAL A 46 -1.59 -18.15 5.07
CA VAL A 46 -0.15 -18.47 5.24
C VAL A 46 0.19 -19.81 4.62
N SER A 47 -0.63 -20.84 4.86
CA SER A 47 -0.37 -22.19 4.33
C SER A 47 -0.45 -22.23 2.80
N ARG A 48 -1.40 -21.46 2.22
CA ARG A 48 -1.51 -21.30 0.78
C ARG A 48 -0.30 -20.58 0.20
N ALA A 49 0.09 -19.44 0.78
CA ALA A 49 1.25 -18.67 0.35
C ALA A 49 2.54 -19.49 0.42
N LEU A 50 2.78 -20.23 1.51
CA LEU A 50 3.94 -21.12 1.63
C LEU A 50 3.96 -22.23 0.58
N SER A 51 2.78 -22.73 0.18
CA SER A 51 2.69 -23.76 -0.87
C SER A 51 3.01 -23.14 -2.24
N GLU A 52 2.37 -22.02 -2.56
CA GLU A 52 2.60 -21.27 -3.81
C GLU A 52 4.06 -20.80 -3.96
N LEU A 53 4.67 -20.31 -2.88
CA LEU A 53 6.09 -19.91 -2.86
C LEU A 53 7.02 -21.12 -3.02
N ARG A 54 6.64 -22.28 -2.46
CA ARG A 54 7.44 -23.50 -2.58
C ARG A 54 7.39 -24.07 -3.98
N ASP A 55 6.23 -24.01 -4.63
CA ASP A 55 6.06 -24.46 -6.00
C ASP A 55 6.91 -23.63 -6.98
N GLU A 56 7.12 -22.34 -6.68
CA GLU A 56 8.05 -21.44 -7.40
C GLU A 56 9.50 -21.50 -6.89
N GLY A 57 9.83 -22.38 -5.94
CA GLY A 57 11.19 -22.55 -5.42
C GLY A 57 11.73 -21.39 -4.57
N ILE A 58 10.86 -20.49 -4.11
CA ILE A 58 11.21 -19.32 -3.29
C ILE A 58 11.38 -19.70 -1.82
N VAL A 59 10.60 -20.67 -1.34
CA VAL A 59 10.74 -21.22 0.02
C VAL A 59 10.95 -22.73 -0.04
N GLU A 60 11.59 -23.27 1.00
CA GLU A 60 11.80 -24.69 1.15
C GLU A 60 11.38 -25.21 2.53
N LEU A 61 11.18 -26.52 2.61
CA LEU A 61 10.90 -27.20 3.86
C LEU A 61 12.23 -27.63 4.50
N LEU A 62 12.53 -27.11 5.69
CA LEU A 62 13.76 -27.39 6.43
C LEU A 62 13.70 -28.71 7.22
N VAL A 63 12.59 -29.42 7.10
CA VAL A 63 12.32 -30.72 7.74
C VAL A 63 11.93 -31.74 6.67
N PRO A 64 12.02 -33.06 6.96
CA PRO A 64 11.64 -34.08 5.99
C PRO A 64 10.17 -33.96 5.53
N GLU A 65 9.91 -34.23 4.25
CA GLU A 65 8.58 -34.17 3.62
C GLU A 65 7.51 -35.03 4.32
N SER A 66 7.92 -36.13 4.96
CA SER A 66 7.01 -37.01 5.71
C SER A 66 6.44 -36.35 6.98
N GLN A 67 7.01 -35.23 7.42
CA GLN A 67 6.67 -34.56 8.65
C GLN A 67 5.34 -33.78 8.51
N GLN A 68 4.27 -34.30 9.11
CA GLN A 68 2.95 -33.65 9.06
C GLN A 68 2.76 -32.54 10.10
N LYS A 69 3.45 -32.61 11.24
CA LYS A 69 3.40 -31.62 12.33
C LYS A 69 4.77 -30.97 12.53
N GLY A 70 4.81 -29.65 12.71
CA GLY A 70 6.08 -28.94 12.86
C GLY A 70 6.82 -28.74 11.53
N ARG A 71 6.07 -28.49 10.45
CA ARG A 71 6.63 -28.15 9.13
C ARG A 71 7.28 -26.78 9.22
N LEU A 72 8.61 -26.77 9.21
CA LEU A 72 9.42 -25.56 9.29
C LEU A 72 9.84 -25.14 7.88
N TYR A 73 9.58 -23.89 7.53
CA TYR A 73 9.91 -23.32 6.23
C TYR A 73 11.01 -22.26 6.38
N GLY A 74 11.81 -22.10 5.33
CA GLY A 74 12.81 -21.03 5.18
C GLY A 74 12.85 -20.53 3.74
N LEU A 75 13.44 -19.37 3.52
CA LEU A 75 13.74 -18.88 2.17
C LEU A 75 14.87 -19.73 1.55
N THR A 76 14.80 -19.94 0.24
CA THR A 76 15.94 -20.44 -0.52
C THR A 76 16.87 -19.28 -0.87
N ASP A 77 18.09 -19.56 -1.36
CA ASP A 77 19.00 -18.50 -1.87
C ASP A 77 18.33 -17.62 -2.95
N LEU A 78 17.50 -18.23 -3.82
CA LEU A 78 16.72 -17.50 -4.82
C LEU A 78 15.67 -16.60 -4.14
N GLY A 79 14.95 -17.15 -3.17
CA GLY A 79 13.92 -16.41 -2.45
C GLY A 79 14.45 -15.25 -1.64
N GLU A 80 15.62 -15.39 -1.03
CA GLU A 80 16.28 -14.32 -0.29
C GLU A 80 16.71 -13.19 -1.23
N LEU A 81 17.36 -13.51 -2.35
CA LEU A 81 17.71 -12.52 -3.37
C LEU A 81 16.49 -11.84 -4.01
N ALA A 82 15.41 -12.58 -4.25
CA ALA A 82 14.18 -12.05 -4.81
C ALA A 82 13.46 -11.14 -3.80
N TYR A 83 13.37 -11.54 -2.54
CA TYR A 83 12.79 -10.73 -1.48
C TYR A 83 13.62 -9.46 -1.24
N GLU A 84 14.95 -9.53 -1.19
CA GLU A 84 15.80 -8.34 -1.09
C GLU A 84 15.53 -7.34 -2.21
N ARG A 85 15.31 -7.82 -3.45
CA ARG A 85 14.93 -6.95 -4.58
C ARG A 85 13.60 -6.26 -4.32
N VAL A 86 12.59 -7.00 -3.86
CA VAL A 86 11.27 -6.44 -3.54
C VAL A 86 11.36 -5.45 -2.38
N ALA A 87 12.09 -5.77 -1.31
CA ALA A 87 12.26 -4.90 -0.15
C ALA A 87 13.03 -3.61 -0.49
N LEU A 88 13.95 -3.66 -1.45
CA LEU A 88 14.64 -2.48 -1.98
C LEU A 88 13.75 -1.63 -2.89
N ASP A 89 12.88 -2.25 -3.70
CA ASP A 89 11.98 -1.58 -4.64
C ASP A 89 10.73 -1.00 -3.95
N GLN A 90 10.27 -1.64 -2.86
CA GLN A 90 9.15 -1.17 -2.03
C GLN A 90 9.53 -0.06 -1.04
N ARG A 91 10.79 0.39 -1.03
CA ARG A 91 11.16 1.66 -0.40
C ARG A 91 10.61 2.81 -1.23
N VAL A 92 9.30 3.01 -1.16
CA VAL A 92 8.74 4.33 -1.42
C VAL A 92 9.32 5.23 -0.34
N ASP A 93 10.22 6.13 -0.73
CA ASP A 93 10.73 7.14 0.19
C ASP A 93 9.57 8.06 0.57
N LEU A 94 8.95 7.77 1.71
CA LEU A 94 7.82 8.52 2.22
C LEU A 94 8.37 9.79 2.89
N THR A 95 8.10 10.93 2.28
CA THR A 95 8.52 12.24 2.77
C THR A 95 7.30 12.98 3.28
N VAL A 96 7.25 13.26 4.58
CA VAL A 96 6.23 14.17 5.13
C VAL A 96 6.63 15.59 4.80
N VAL A 97 5.73 16.33 4.16
CA VAL A 97 5.96 17.71 3.71
C VAL A 97 4.84 18.62 4.15
N ASP A 98 5.19 19.89 4.37
CA ASP A 98 4.21 20.97 4.49
C ASP A 98 3.56 21.25 3.12
N ALA A 99 2.50 22.07 3.08
CA ALA A 99 1.75 22.37 1.86
C ALA A 99 2.67 22.83 0.71
N ASP A 100 3.64 23.70 1.02
CA ASP A 100 4.63 24.23 0.06
C ASP A 100 5.60 23.16 -0.51
N GLY A 101 5.80 22.07 0.23
CA GLY A 101 6.67 20.96 -0.18
C GLY A 101 5.94 19.85 -0.93
N PHE A 102 4.61 19.94 -1.02
CA PHE A 102 3.79 18.98 -1.74
C PHE A 102 3.92 19.21 -3.26
N PRO A 103 3.98 18.16 -4.10
CA PRO A 103 4.14 18.31 -5.55
C PRO A 103 3.08 19.19 -6.23
N ALA A 104 1.89 19.28 -5.64
CA ALA A 104 0.80 20.16 -6.07
C ALA A 104 0.29 21.01 -4.89
N PRO A 105 0.97 22.11 -4.53
CA PRO A 105 0.60 22.93 -3.36
C PRO A 105 -0.79 23.56 -3.53
N GLU A 106 -1.14 23.96 -4.75
CA GLU A 106 -2.47 24.53 -5.08
C GLU A 106 -3.62 23.54 -4.81
N LEU A 107 -3.36 22.24 -4.96
CA LEU A 107 -4.32 21.20 -4.64
C LEU A 107 -4.52 21.12 -3.12
N VAL A 108 -3.45 21.20 -2.34
CA VAL A 108 -3.51 21.21 -0.87
C VAL A 108 -4.34 22.40 -0.41
N ASP A 109 -4.01 23.61 -0.87
CA ASP A 109 -4.73 24.84 -0.52
C ASP A 109 -6.22 24.75 -0.86
N LYS A 110 -6.54 24.22 -2.06
CA LYS A 110 -7.93 24.07 -2.51
C LYS A 110 -8.70 23.03 -1.68
N LEU A 111 -8.07 21.91 -1.35
CA LEU A 111 -8.68 20.86 -0.54
C LEU A 111 -8.87 21.32 0.91
N GLU A 112 -7.89 22.00 1.50
CA GLU A 112 -8.00 22.59 2.84
C GLU A 112 -9.07 23.69 2.89
N ALA A 113 -9.12 24.57 1.89
CA ALA A 113 -10.14 25.62 1.82
C ALA A 113 -11.57 25.05 1.63
N THR A 114 -11.70 23.93 0.92
CA THR A 114 -13.01 23.33 0.59
C THR A 114 -13.52 22.38 1.69
N TYR A 115 -12.63 21.58 2.27
CA TYR A 115 -12.99 20.48 3.17
C TYR A 115 -12.56 20.71 4.63
N GLY A 116 -11.68 21.68 4.89
CA GLY A 116 -11.25 22.11 6.23
C GLY A 116 -10.91 20.94 7.15
N ASP A 117 -11.53 20.91 8.33
CA ASP A 117 -11.31 19.90 9.38
C ASP A 117 -11.67 18.46 8.96
N SER A 118 -12.41 18.29 7.87
CA SER A 118 -12.77 16.96 7.36
C SER A 118 -11.61 16.28 6.64
N LEU A 119 -10.67 17.06 6.11
CA LEU A 119 -9.44 16.56 5.50
C LEU A 119 -8.48 16.12 6.60
N ARG A 120 -7.87 14.95 6.46
CA ARG A 120 -6.86 14.42 7.39
C ARG A 120 -5.46 14.44 6.79
N ALA A 121 -5.34 13.93 5.57
CA ALA A 121 -4.05 13.86 4.87
C ALA A 121 -4.25 13.78 3.36
N ILE A 122 -3.23 14.21 2.62
CA ILE A 122 -3.13 14.07 1.17
C ILE A 122 -1.77 13.44 0.88
N ALA A 123 -1.72 12.40 0.05
CA ALA A 123 -0.48 11.80 -0.41
C ALA A 123 -0.39 11.82 -1.93
N TRP A 124 0.75 12.27 -2.44
CA TRP A 124 1.15 12.18 -3.83
C TRP A 124 2.07 10.98 -3.97
N CYS A 125 1.64 9.93 -4.66
CA CYS A 125 2.36 8.68 -4.80
C CYS A 125 2.89 8.54 -6.22
N GLU A 126 4.20 8.50 -6.35
CA GLU A 126 4.94 8.10 -7.54
C GLU A 126 5.56 6.71 -7.31
N PRO A 127 6.05 6.03 -8.37
CA PRO A 127 6.55 4.66 -8.25
C PRO A 127 7.70 4.49 -7.23
N SER A 128 8.51 5.54 -7.03
CA SER A 128 9.68 5.50 -6.13
C SER A 128 9.60 6.43 -4.92
N GLN A 129 8.64 7.36 -4.88
CA GLN A 129 8.57 8.39 -3.84
C GLN A 129 7.14 8.76 -3.54
N ALA A 130 6.82 8.98 -2.26
CA ALA A 130 5.52 9.50 -1.86
C ALA A 130 5.70 10.72 -0.96
N TRP A 131 5.00 11.79 -1.31
CA TRP A 131 4.91 12.99 -0.47
C TRP A 131 3.60 12.95 0.28
N VAL A 132 3.64 13.10 1.59
CA VAL A 132 2.43 13.09 2.44
C VAL A 132 2.33 14.42 3.16
N HIS A 133 1.19 15.07 3.02
CA HIS A 133 0.82 16.27 3.74
C HIS A 133 -0.32 15.95 4.71
N PHE A 134 -0.19 16.38 5.97
CA PHE A 134 -1.24 16.24 6.99
C PHE A 134 -1.85 17.61 7.26
N SER A 135 -3.19 17.68 7.26
CA SER A 135 -3.92 18.93 7.58
C SER A 135 -3.73 19.35 9.05
N SER A 136 -3.41 18.38 9.93
CA SER A 136 -2.99 18.66 11.30
C SER A 136 -1.74 17.85 11.66
N PRO A 137 -0.69 18.50 12.19
CA PRO A 137 0.51 17.81 12.65
C PRO A 137 0.25 16.82 13.80
N THR A 138 -0.87 16.97 14.53
CA THR A 138 -1.26 16.02 15.60
C THR A 138 -1.74 14.66 15.07
N LEU A 139 -2.08 14.56 13.78
CA LEU A 139 -2.49 13.30 13.16
C LEU A 139 -1.29 12.40 12.88
N PHE A 140 -0.10 12.98 12.66
CA PHE A 140 1.13 12.21 12.51
C PHE A 140 1.46 11.41 13.78
N ASP A 141 1.23 12.00 14.97
CA ASP A 141 1.44 11.30 16.25
C ASP A 141 0.42 10.19 16.53
N GLU A 142 -0.73 10.15 15.82
CA GLU A 142 -1.73 9.08 15.96
C GLU A 142 -1.40 7.83 15.13
N TYR A 143 -0.52 7.93 14.13
CA TYR A 143 -0.17 6.83 13.23
C TYR A 143 1.33 6.57 13.24
N ASP A 144 1.73 5.35 13.56
CA ASP A 144 3.13 4.95 13.46
C ASP A 144 3.62 5.04 11.99
N GLU A 145 4.88 5.46 11.80
CA GLU A 145 5.50 5.64 10.48
C GLU A 145 5.44 4.35 9.65
N GLU A 146 5.58 3.18 10.30
CA GLU A 146 5.50 1.87 9.67
C GLU A 146 4.07 1.57 9.18
N THR A 147 3.05 1.98 9.95
CA THR A 147 1.64 1.85 9.57
C THR A 147 1.31 2.76 8.38
N LEU A 148 1.82 4.00 8.37
CA LEU A 148 1.65 4.93 7.25
C LEU A 148 2.30 4.40 5.98
N LYS A 149 3.54 3.91 6.07
CA LYS A 149 4.24 3.29 4.94
C LYS A 149 3.48 2.08 4.41
N THR A 150 2.96 1.24 5.30
CA THR A 150 2.17 0.06 4.92
C THR A 150 0.88 0.46 4.18
N VAL A 151 0.15 1.45 4.69
CA VAL A 151 -1.11 1.91 4.05
C VAL A 151 -0.82 2.57 2.70
N VAL A 152 0.16 3.47 2.63
CA VAL A 152 0.53 4.17 1.39
C VAL A 152 1.05 3.19 0.34
N SER A 153 1.95 2.28 0.70
CA SER A 153 2.47 1.25 -0.22
C SER A 153 1.37 0.29 -0.71
N THR A 154 0.50 -0.18 0.19
CA THR A 154 -0.63 -1.05 -0.17
C THR A 154 -1.57 -0.37 -1.17
N LEU A 155 -1.90 0.91 -0.93
CA LEU A 155 -2.85 1.64 -1.76
C LEU A 155 -2.24 2.17 -3.07
N ALA A 156 -0.95 2.47 -3.08
CA ALA A 156 -0.22 2.92 -4.26
C ALA A 156 0.08 1.78 -5.24
N ASN A 157 0.43 0.58 -4.75
CA ASN A 157 0.90 -0.53 -5.59
C ASN A 157 -0.22 -1.38 -6.24
N GLU A 158 -1.48 -0.94 -6.21
CA GLU A 158 -2.61 -1.67 -6.83
C GLU A 158 -2.76 -3.12 -6.34
N GLU A 159 -2.21 -3.46 -5.18
CA GLU A 159 -2.48 -4.77 -4.61
C GLU A 159 -3.99 -4.88 -4.31
N PRO A 160 -4.65 -5.97 -4.73
CA PRO A 160 -6.03 -6.19 -4.35
C PRO A 160 -6.12 -6.23 -2.82
N LEU A 161 -6.90 -5.30 -2.25
CA LEU A 161 -7.24 -5.30 -0.84
C LEU A 161 -8.08 -6.56 -0.55
N GLU A 162 -7.42 -7.66 -0.20
CA GLU A 162 -8.09 -8.96 0.03
C GLU A 162 -9.02 -8.97 1.26
N GLN A 163 -8.95 -7.94 2.10
CA GLN A 163 -9.93 -7.71 3.15
C GLN A 163 -10.59 -6.34 2.94
N PRO A 164 -11.94 -6.27 2.86
CA PRO A 164 -12.62 -5.00 2.88
C PRO A 164 -12.39 -4.39 4.26
N ILE A 165 -11.52 -3.40 4.32
CA ILE A 165 -11.56 -2.47 5.45
C ILE A 165 -12.86 -1.71 5.24
N GLY A 166 -13.87 -2.02 6.07
CA GLY A 166 -15.16 -1.32 6.22
C GLY A 166 -15.83 -0.76 4.95
N GLU A 167 -16.89 -1.45 4.49
CA GLU A 167 -17.80 -1.08 3.39
C GLU A 167 -17.17 -0.93 1.99
N LEU A 168 -17.94 -1.36 0.99
CA LEU A 168 -17.54 -1.65 -0.39
C LEU A 168 -16.79 -0.49 -1.09
N PRO A 169 -15.90 -0.79 -2.06
CA PRO A 169 -15.43 0.24 -2.98
C PRO A 169 -16.61 0.79 -3.78
N THR A 170 -17.02 2.01 -3.48
CA THR A 170 -17.92 2.82 -4.30
C THR A 170 -17.08 3.62 -5.27
N GLY A 171 -16.89 3.10 -6.49
CA GLY A 171 -16.15 3.79 -7.54
C GLY A 171 -16.02 2.97 -8.82
N GLY A 172 -16.06 3.65 -9.97
CA GLY A 172 -15.71 3.10 -11.28
C GLY A 172 -14.19 3.09 -11.51
N PRO A 173 -13.69 3.01 -12.76
CA PRO A 173 -12.25 3.14 -13.05
C PRO A 173 -11.66 4.52 -12.69
N GLU A 174 -12.50 5.49 -12.33
CA GLU A 174 -12.13 6.88 -12.08
C GLU A 174 -11.62 7.15 -10.65
N TYR A 175 -11.97 6.31 -9.65
CA TYR A 175 -11.45 6.41 -8.28
C TYR A 175 -11.80 5.17 -7.42
N ILE A 176 -11.07 4.94 -6.32
CA ILE A 176 -11.39 3.90 -5.32
C ILE A 176 -11.50 4.54 -3.93
N ALA A 177 -12.61 4.33 -3.23
CA ALA A 177 -12.76 4.71 -1.83
C ALA A 177 -12.62 3.50 -0.90
N VAL A 178 -11.84 3.65 0.18
CA VAL A 178 -11.53 2.61 1.17
C VAL A 178 -11.85 3.13 2.57
N GLY A 179 -12.78 2.47 3.27
CA GLY A 179 -13.18 2.84 4.62
C GLY A 179 -12.27 2.25 5.69
N LEU A 180 -11.46 3.07 6.35
CA LEU A 180 -10.71 2.68 7.55
C LEU A 180 -11.57 2.87 8.82
N GLU A 181 -11.10 2.31 9.95
CA GLU A 181 -11.82 2.38 11.22
C GLU A 181 -12.19 3.82 11.63
N LYS A 182 -11.29 4.78 11.38
CA LYS A 182 -11.43 6.20 11.74
C LYS A 182 -11.40 7.18 10.55
N ALA A 183 -11.16 6.70 9.34
CA ALA A 183 -10.95 7.56 8.16
C ALA A 183 -11.52 6.90 6.91
N LEU A 184 -11.79 7.69 5.88
CA LEU A 184 -12.09 7.22 4.54
C LEU A 184 -10.92 7.67 3.64
N VAL A 185 -10.33 6.74 2.89
CA VAL A 185 -9.23 7.03 1.97
C VAL A 185 -9.73 6.90 0.55
N VAL A 186 -9.64 7.98 -0.22
CA VAL A 186 -10.03 8.03 -1.63
C VAL A 186 -8.76 8.06 -2.47
N ARG A 187 -8.62 7.08 -3.36
CA ARG A 187 -7.57 6.99 -4.36
C ARG A 187 -8.07 7.54 -5.69
N VAL A 188 -7.36 8.52 -6.22
CA VAL A 188 -7.60 9.11 -7.54
C VAL A 188 -6.38 8.84 -8.42
N PRO A 189 -6.51 8.02 -9.48
CA PRO A 189 -5.46 7.88 -10.49
C PRO A 189 -5.35 9.19 -11.28
N MET A 190 -4.17 9.80 -11.32
CA MET A 190 -3.93 11.05 -12.07
C MET A 190 -3.38 10.80 -13.47
N ASN A 191 -2.34 9.97 -13.57
CA ASN A 191 -1.69 9.54 -14.82
C ASN A 191 -1.24 8.06 -14.68
N ASP A 192 -0.66 7.45 -15.72
CA ASP A 192 -0.24 6.03 -15.70
C ASP A 192 0.64 5.66 -14.47
N ASP A 193 1.46 6.59 -13.97
CA ASP A 193 2.40 6.33 -12.87
C ASP A 193 2.10 7.13 -11.58
N VAL A 194 1.17 8.08 -11.59
CA VAL A 194 0.92 9.00 -10.46
C VAL A 194 -0.45 8.75 -9.83
N LYS A 195 -0.46 8.53 -8.53
CA LYS A 195 -1.67 8.24 -7.74
C LYS A 195 -1.80 9.22 -6.59
N LEU A 196 -2.99 9.79 -6.44
CA LEU A 196 -3.31 10.66 -5.33
C LEU A 196 -4.13 9.88 -4.29
N LEU A 197 -3.71 9.89 -3.03
CA LEU A 197 -4.47 9.32 -1.91
C LEU A 197 -4.95 10.46 -1.01
N ILE A 198 -6.24 10.51 -0.74
CA ILE A 198 -6.86 11.57 0.05
C ILE A 198 -7.56 10.92 1.23
N SER A 199 -7.08 11.23 2.44
CA SER A 199 -7.70 10.75 3.68
C SER A 199 -8.63 11.82 4.23
N VAL A 200 -9.90 11.45 4.44
CA VAL A 200 -10.93 12.28 5.09
C VAL A 200 -11.50 11.58 6.32
N GLN A 201 -12.20 12.31 7.18
CA GLN A 201 -12.88 11.71 8.33
C GLN A 201 -13.94 10.69 7.89
N LYS A 202 -14.20 9.67 8.70
CA LYS A 202 -15.24 8.66 8.38
C LYS A 202 -16.65 9.25 8.29
N THR A 203 -16.91 10.34 8.99
CA THR A 203 -18.18 11.09 8.95
C THR A 203 -18.24 12.08 7.78
N PHE A 204 -17.45 11.87 6.73
CA PHE A 204 -17.44 12.75 5.56
C PHE A 204 -18.81 12.72 4.87
N GLU A 205 -19.58 13.80 5.04
CA GLU A 205 -20.93 13.94 4.48
C GLU A 205 -20.92 14.41 3.01
N THR A 206 -19.76 14.81 2.48
CA THR A 206 -19.67 15.33 1.11
C THR A 206 -19.55 14.19 0.10
N ALA A 207 -20.13 14.39 -1.09
CA ALA A 207 -20.04 13.41 -2.17
C ALA A 207 -18.58 13.19 -2.59
N ILE A 208 -18.16 11.92 -2.62
CA ILE A 208 -16.81 11.51 -3.05
C ILE A 208 -16.54 11.99 -4.48
N GLU A 209 -17.55 11.97 -5.36
CA GLU A 209 -17.47 12.51 -6.73
C GLU A 209 -17.00 13.97 -6.75
N GLY A 210 -17.52 14.83 -5.86
CA GLY A 210 -17.10 16.23 -5.81
C GLY A 210 -15.66 16.43 -5.34
N LEU A 211 -15.16 15.51 -4.50
CA LEU A 211 -13.76 15.50 -4.06
C LEU A 211 -12.83 15.06 -5.19
N VAL A 212 -13.21 14.04 -5.95
CA VAL A 212 -12.48 13.56 -7.12
C VAL A 212 -12.44 14.66 -8.20
N ASP A 213 -13.57 15.29 -8.51
CA ASP A 213 -13.65 16.41 -9.46
C ASP A 213 -12.76 17.58 -9.05
N THR A 214 -12.73 17.93 -7.76
CA THR A 214 -11.88 19.01 -7.24
C THR A 214 -10.40 18.70 -7.47
N CYS A 215 -10.01 17.44 -7.30
CA CYS A 215 -8.65 16.98 -7.51
C CYS A 215 -8.27 17.01 -8.98
N ILE A 216 -9.11 16.46 -9.85
CA ILE A 216 -8.90 16.47 -11.30
C ILE A 216 -8.80 17.90 -11.81
N GLN A 217 -9.67 18.81 -11.37
CA GLN A 217 -9.63 20.22 -11.77
C GLN A 217 -8.38 20.97 -11.29
N ALA A 218 -7.86 20.62 -10.11
CA ALA A 218 -6.68 21.29 -9.53
C ALA A 218 -5.36 20.74 -10.07
N THR A 219 -5.36 19.52 -10.62
CA THR A 219 -4.18 18.83 -11.15
C THR A 219 -4.15 18.74 -12.66
N SER A 220 -5.29 18.94 -13.34
CA SER A 220 -5.32 19.18 -14.77
C SER A 220 -4.50 20.43 -15.04
N PRO A 221 -3.55 20.41 -16.00
CA PRO A 221 -2.95 21.65 -16.44
C PRO A 221 -4.10 22.53 -16.87
N VAL A 222 -4.21 23.72 -16.28
CA VAL A 222 -5.06 24.77 -16.81
C VAL A 222 -4.58 24.97 -18.24
N THR A 223 -5.22 24.31 -19.21
CA THR A 223 -5.32 24.82 -20.56
C THR A 223 -5.98 26.17 -20.37
N THR A 224 -5.13 27.16 -20.22
CA THR A 224 -5.45 28.55 -20.43
C THR A 224 -5.85 28.56 -21.90
N ASP A 225 -7.15 28.41 -22.16
CA ASP A 225 -7.76 28.86 -23.40
C ASP A 225 -7.54 30.37 -23.43
N ALA A 226 -6.35 30.73 -23.88
CA ALA A 226 -6.10 31.97 -24.57
C ALA A 226 -6.61 31.74 -26.00
N ASP A 227 -7.93 31.87 -26.18
CA ASP A 227 -8.54 32.06 -27.49
C ASP A 227 -9.18 33.47 -27.51
N ASP A 228 -8.48 34.36 -28.22
CA ASP A 228 -8.85 35.62 -28.91
C ASP A 228 -9.90 36.59 -28.31
#